data_AF-A0A813D9S0-F1
#
_entry.id   AF-A0A813D9S0-F1
#
_cell.length_a   1.000
_cell.length_b   1.000
_cell.length_c   1.000
_cell.angle_alpha   90.00
_cell.angle_beta   90.00
_cell.angle_gamma   90.00
#
_symmetry.space_group_name_H-M   'P 1'
#
loop_
_entity.id
_entity.type
_entity.pdbx_description
1 polymer ?
#
loop_
_entity_poly.entity_id
_entity_poly.type
_entity_poly.pdbx_seq_one_letter_code
_entity_poly.pdbx_strand_id
1 'polypeptide(L)'
;MRTIINGTMYGNNFKAMFDPSKQPECELCKVPDTVEHRCRACKKFESVHQKYAETIKKWDQTPRHLREHGLASQCPSSAHIAQELQDVHDELAGLELQASEEWDIVFSDGSVMCPAEPLWRLGAWAFISTITGQATVGHLTGQVQTITRAEITAVIAAISTRKRVHIYSDSAHTVRTLHRILRGEQINLENCKNHDLWSDVITLVRVRGCQNIRITKVKAHTVASDKDTSQQVWARYWNGRADEQAKITNACRPKRFWQVWECAVHEQMQCRAEVKTWQSLLLDIGKAATDRSLLGGAKATQEASDDDDQQPDPNQVQPGVPLTELLSTSTKYSWQATQEIVKWWKESATHAPEVEPIPLTWYHLYIDYHIKGRRALPQRRATTSLSTTSSFVFGGRFPAEVMPEPSFHHSVLFFQQIVQCIESEAGTIMGAHMTPQHRTPGGLLRFPSAGRFVRCSNPRLMCAHNALFRLLNGKAAISNKLLQVPLAPESTPKVVEDQLRQTRISFFFQVHLHEAL
;
A
#
# COMPACT_ATOMS: atom_id res chain seq x y z
N MET A 1 11.06 21.19 4.52
CA MET A 1 11.75 19.88 4.42
C MET A 1 12.54 19.69 3.13
N ARG A 2 12.10 20.18 1.96
CA ARG A 2 12.88 20.09 0.68
C ARG A 2 14.33 20.58 0.81
N THR A 3 14.58 21.63 1.61
CA THR A 3 15.94 22.15 1.86
C THR A 3 16.81 21.23 2.71
N ILE A 4 16.24 20.36 3.57
CA ILE A 4 17.07 19.36 4.27
C ILE A 4 17.50 18.26 3.30
N ILE A 5 16.61 17.93 2.35
CA ILE A 5 16.79 16.83 1.38
C ILE A 5 17.68 17.23 0.19
N ASN A 6 17.76 18.53 -0.16
CA ASN A 6 18.58 19.01 -1.29
C ASN A 6 20.10 18.98 -1.04
N GLY A 7 20.53 18.43 0.10
CA GLY A 7 21.94 18.28 0.45
C GLY A 7 22.65 19.53 0.94
N THR A 8 21.96 20.66 1.10
CA THR A 8 22.53 21.87 1.74
C THR A 8 22.98 21.61 3.19
N MET A 9 22.34 20.65 3.85
CA MET A 9 22.71 20.20 5.20
C MET A 9 23.96 19.32 5.23
N TYR A 10 24.40 18.75 4.11
CA TYR A 10 25.66 18.02 4.09
C TYR A 10 26.82 19.00 4.25
N GLY A 11 27.56 18.82 5.34
CA GLY A 11 28.79 19.52 5.59
C GLY A 11 29.87 19.19 4.55
N ASN A 12 30.86 20.06 4.44
CA ASN A 12 31.95 19.86 3.48
C ASN A 12 32.72 18.57 3.75
N ASN A 13 32.77 18.09 5.00
CA ASN A 13 33.34 16.79 5.34
C ASN A 13 32.71 15.64 4.56
N PHE A 14 31.39 15.66 4.36
CA PHE A 14 30.69 14.66 3.55
C PHE A 14 30.90 14.90 2.05
N LYS A 15 30.87 16.17 1.61
CA LYS A 15 31.03 16.53 0.19
C LYS A 15 32.43 16.20 -0.34
N ALA A 16 33.47 16.39 0.47
CA ALA A 16 34.86 16.09 0.14
C ALA A 16 35.08 14.61 -0.21
N MET A 17 34.23 13.70 0.28
CA MET A 17 34.27 12.28 -0.09
C MET A 17 33.90 12.03 -1.55
N PHE A 18 33.16 12.95 -2.18
CA PHE A 18 32.67 12.83 -3.56
C PHE A 18 33.29 13.86 -4.51
N ASP A 19 33.79 14.97 -3.96
CA ASP A 19 34.37 16.09 -4.70
C ASP A 19 35.72 16.49 -4.06
N PRO A 20 36.86 16.07 -4.64
CA PRO A 20 38.19 16.39 -4.12
C PRO A 20 38.51 17.89 -4.07
N SER A 21 37.74 18.74 -4.76
CA SER A 21 37.91 20.20 -4.71
C SER A 21 37.37 20.80 -3.40
N LYS A 22 36.55 20.06 -2.64
CA LYS A 22 35.99 20.50 -1.37
C LYS A 22 36.92 20.11 -0.22
N GLN A 23 37.30 21.11 0.57
CA GLN A 23 38.01 20.89 1.83
C GLN A 23 37.03 20.36 2.89
N PRO A 24 37.34 19.27 3.62
CA PRO A 24 36.43 18.69 4.60
C PRO A 24 36.20 19.58 5.83
N GLU A 25 37.02 20.61 6.04
CA GLU A 25 36.94 21.53 7.15
C GLU A 25 35.97 22.69 6.91
N CYS A 26 35.49 23.28 8.01
CA CYS A 26 34.67 24.46 7.98
C CYS A 26 35.50 25.67 7.54
N GLU A 27 34.96 26.45 6.61
CA GLU A 27 35.65 27.61 6.02
C GLU A 27 36.08 28.65 7.08
N LEU A 28 35.31 28.82 8.16
CA LEU A 28 35.55 29.83 9.19
C LEU A 28 36.52 29.34 10.28
N CYS A 29 36.26 28.20 10.91
CA CYS A 29 36.99 27.74 12.10
C CYS A 29 37.98 26.60 11.82
N LYS A 30 38.05 26.09 10.58
CA LYS A 30 39.01 25.06 10.13
C LYS A 30 38.95 23.72 10.87
N VAL A 31 37.84 23.40 11.55
CA VAL A 31 37.57 22.07 12.12
C VAL A 31 36.70 21.25 11.16
N PRO A 32 36.60 19.91 11.29
CA PRO A 32 35.77 19.09 10.42
C PRO A 32 34.33 19.61 10.31
N ASP A 33 33.86 19.88 9.09
CA ASP A 33 32.55 20.48 8.84
C ASP A 33 31.44 19.41 8.90
N THR A 34 31.04 19.06 10.11
CA THR A 34 29.96 18.09 10.38
C THR A 34 28.65 18.82 10.74
N VAL A 35 27.51 18.12 10.65
CA VAL A 35 26.22 18.68 11.10
C VAL A 35 26.28 19.06 12.59
N GLU A 36 26.91 18.23 13.41
CA GLU A 36 27.12 18.51 14.83
C GLU A 36 27.93 19.79 15.05
N HIS A 37 29.06 19.93 14.35
CA HIS A 37 29.87 21.15 14.42
C HIS A 37 29.04 22.39 14.08
N ARG A 38 28.30 22.35 12.96
CA ARG A 38 27.44 23.47 12.53
C ARG A 38 26.36 23.80 13.57
N CYS A 39 25.73 22.79 14.16
CA CYS A 39 24.61 22.98 15.08
C CYS A 39 25.02 23.36 16.51
N ARG A 40 26.26 23.07 16.95
CA ARG A 40 26.68 23.29 18.35
C ARG A 40 27.81 24.28 18.57
N ALA A 41 28.79 24.32 17.67
CA ALA A 41 30.11 24.86 18.01
C ALA A 41 30.59 25.93 17.04
N CYS A 42 30.09 25.92 15.81
CA CYS A 42 30.55 26.84 14.79
C CYS A 42 30.12 28.27 15.10
N LYS A 43 31.08 29.16 15.39
CA LYS A 43 30.85 30.59 15.63
C LYS A 43 30.08 31.30 14.49
N LYS A 44 30.13 30.77 13.26
CA LYS A 44 29.35 31.27 12.12
C LYS A 44 27.84 31.29 12.40
N PHE A 45 27.36 30.37 13.23
CA PHE A 45 25.94 30.14 13.45
C PHE A 45 25.46 30.55 14.85
N GLU A 46 26.24 31.37 15.56
CA GLU A 46 25.95 31.81 16.94
C GLU A 46 24.54 32.40 17.10
N SER A 47 24.08 33.23 16.16
CA SER A 47 22.74 33.82 16.19
C SER A 47 21.63 32.76 16.10
N VAL A 48 21.85 31.69 15.33
CA VAL A 48 20.94 30.54 15.25
C VAL A 48 21.01 29.73 16.55
N HIS A 49 22.21 29.55 17.12
CA HIS A 49 22.38 28.84 18.39
C HIS A 49 21.63 29.52 19.53
N GLN A 50 21.70 30.85 19.63
CA GLN A 50 20.96 31.63 20.62
C GLN A 50 19.45 31.45 20.47
N LYS A 51 18.93 31.48 19.24
CA LYS A 51 17.50 31.24 18.95
C LYS A 51 17.02 29.85 19.38
N TYR A 52 17.89 28.84 19.29
CA TYR A 52 17.56 27.43 19.58
C TYR A 52 18.31 26.88 20.81
N ALA A 53 18.70 27.74 21.76
CA ALA A 53 19.55 27.36 22.88
C ALA A 53 18.99 26.19 23.70
N GLU A 54 17.68 26.20 24.00
CA GLU A 54 17.02 25.10 24.73
C GLU A 54 16.98 23.77 23.97
N THR A 55 16.95 23.83 22.63
CA THR A 55 17.02 22.62 21.80
C THR A 55 18.43 22.06 21.79
N ILE A 56 19.44 22.93 21.66
CA ILE A 56 20.85 22.56 21.65
C ILE A 56 21.31 22.00 23.01
N LYS A 57 20.77 22.51 24.13
CA LYS A 57 21.03 21.94 25.47
C LYS A 57 20.68 20.46 25.56
N LYS A 58 19.70 20.00 24.79
CA LYS A 58 19.27 18.59 24.75
C LYS A 58 20.07 17.74 23.76
N TRP A 59 21.04 18.31 23.05
CA TRP A 59 21.73 17.65 21.93
C TRP A 59 22.22 16.24 22.28
N ASP A 60 22.93 16.08 23.39
CA ASP A 60 23.53 14.80 23.80
C ASP A 60 22.49 13.75 24.24
N GLN A 61 21.29 14.19 24.63
CA GLN A 61 20.15 13.34 25.00
C GLN A 61 19.28 12.97 23.79
N THR A 62 19.32 13.81 22.74
CA THR A 62 18.52 13.60 21.54
C THR A 62 19.15 12.54 20.63
N PRO A 63 18.36 11.57 20.13
CA PRO A 63 18.86 10.59 19.17
C PRO A 63 19.46 11.23 17.91
N ARG A 64 20.55 10.62 17.42
CA ARG A 64 21.30 11.12 16.26
C ARG A 64 20.43 11.40 15.04
N HIS A 65 19.49 10.50 14.73
CA HIS A 65 18.60 10.63 13.56
C HIS A 65 17.70 11.87 13.63
N LEU A 66 17.32 12.31 14.83
CA LEU A 66 16.52 13.51 15.02
C LEU A 66 17.38 14.76 14.96
N ARG A 67 18.49 14.80 15.71
CA ARG A 67 19.34 16.00 15.79
C ARG A 67 20.16 16.28 14.52
N GLU A 68 20.54 15.26 13.75
CA GLU A 68 21.33 15.44 12.52
C GLU A 68 20.49 15.43 11.24
N HIS A 69 19.31 14.80 11.26
CA HIS A 69 18.49 14.63 10.05
C HIS A 69 17.06 15.15 10.20
N GLY A 70 16.64 15.59 11.39
CA GLY A 70 15.28 16.04 11.65
C GLY A 70 14.25 14.92 11.47
N LEU A 71 14.66 13.66 11.61
CA LEU A 71 13.79 12.50 11.45
C LEU A 71 13.21 12.11 12.80
N ALA A 72 11.90 11.85 12.84
CA ALA A 72 11.24 11.33 14.03
C ALA A 72 11.52 9.82 14.16
N SER A 73 11.71 9.35 15.40
CA SER A 73 11.46 7.93 15.68
C SER A 73 9.97 7.62 15.51
N GLN A 74 9.64 6.38 15.17
CA GLN A 74 8.27 5.93 15.25
C GLN A 74 7.82 6.00 16.72
N CYS A 75 6.68 6.63 16.97
CA CYS A 75 6.11 6.73 18.30
C CYS A 75 5.71 5.32 18.78
N PRO A 76 6.23 4.83 19.92
CA PRO A 76 5.97 3.46 20.39
C PRO A 76 4.49 3.14 20.55
N SER A 77 3.70 4.10 21.03
CA SER A 77 2.26 3.95 21.23
C SER A 77 1.45 3.86 19.92
N SER A 78 2.03 4.21 18.77
CA SER A 78 1.39 3.98 17.46
C SER A 78 1.15 2.49 17.19
N ALA A 79 2.05 1.62 17.66
CA ALA A 79 1.87 0.17 17.56
C ALA A 79 0.72 -0.31 18.45
N HIS A 80 0.55 0.28 19.63
CA HIS A 80 -0.55 -0.05 20.54
C HIS A 80 -1.91 0.35 19.96
N ILE A 81 -2.05 1.56 19.40
CA ILE A 81 -3.29 1.93 18.67
C ILE A 81 -3.53 0.96 17.51
N ALA A 82 -2.50 0.65 16.71
CA ALA A 82 -2.66 -0.22 15.56
C ALA A 82 -3.16 -1.62 15.97
N GLN A 83 -2.67 -2.14 17.10
CA GLN A 83 -3.14 -3.38 17.70
C GLN A 83 -4.58 -3.26 18.19
N GLU A 84 -4.92 -2.23 18.96
CA GLU A 84 -6.28 -2.01 19.45
C GLU A 84 -7.29 -1.84 18.30
N LEU A 85 -6.89 -1.26 17.16
CA LEU A 85 -7.71 -1.18 15.94
C LEU A 85 -7.87 -2.51 15.19
N GLN A 86 -6.89 -3.41 15.29
CA GLN A 86 -6.96 -4.76 14.75
C GLN A 86 -7.83 -5.67 15.62
N ASP A 87 -7.82 -5.45 16.93
CA ASP A 87 -8.57 -6.23 17.91
C ASP A 87 -10.03 -5.76 18.08
N VAL A 88 -10.43 -4.70 17.36
CA VAL A 88 -11.84 -4.29 17.27
C VAL A 88 -12.66 -5.47 16.77
N HIS A 89 -13.67 -5.84 17.54
CA HIS A 89 -14.61 -6.88 17.17
C HIS A 89 -15.29 -6.53 15.84
N ASP A 90 -15.28 -7.44 14.87
CA ASP A 90 -15.97 -7.24 13.61
C ASP A 90 -17.47 -7.45 13.79
N GLU A 91 -18.21 -6.36 14.02
CA GLU A 91 -19.65 -6.43 14.24
C GLU A 91 -20.40 -6.98 13.01
N LEU A 92 -19.80 -6.96 11.80
CA LEU A 92 -20.40 -7.57 10.61
C LEU A 92 -20.54 -9.09 10.73
N ALA A 93 -19.61 -9.76 11.43
CA ALA A 93 -19.58 -11.22 11.49
C ALA A 93 -20.76 -11.81 12.29
N GLY A 94 -21.35 -11.03 13.20
CA GLY A 94 -22.51 -11.43 14.02
C GLY A 94 -23.87 -11.07 13.42
N LEU A 95 -23.89 -10.46 12.24
CA LEU A 95 -25.12 -9.98 11.63
C LEU A 95 -25.92 -11.11 10.96
N GLU A 96 -27.16 -11.31 11.40
CA GLU A 96 -28.07 -12.28 10.82
C GLU A 96 -28.95 -11.66 9.72
N LEU A 97 -29.22 -12.48 8.69
CA LEU A 97 -30.13 -12.11 7.62
C LEU A 97 -31.58 -12.13 8.13
N GLN A 98 -32.27 -10.99 8.02
CA GLN A 98 -33.69 -10.92 8.29
C GLN A 98 -34.52 -11.51 7.14
N ALA A 99 -35.51 -12.33 7.48
CA ALA A 99 -36.30 -13.11 6.52
C ALA A 99 -37.41 -12.34 5.78
N SER A 100 -37.52 -11.02 5.96
CA SER A 100 -38.61 -10.24 5.35
C SER A 100 -38.52 -10.20 3.81
N GLU A 101 -39.63 -10.47 3.13
CA GLU A 101 -39.76 -10.33 1.66
C GLU A 101 -40.10 -8.90 1.23
N GLU A 102 -40.38 -8.01 2.17
CA GLU A 102 -40.68 -6.60 1.90
C GLU A 102 -39.40 -5.79 1.72
N TRP A 103 -39.52 -4.66 1.03
CA TRP A 103 -38.41 -3.71 0.93
C TRP A 103 -38.20 -3.03 2.28
N ASP A 104 -37.08 -3.31 2.93
CA ASP A 104 -36.63 -2.47 4.05
C ASP A 104 -35.94 -1.23 3.50
N ILE A 105 -36.44 -0.07 3.91
CA ILE A 105 -35.84 1.21 3.55
C ILE A 105 -34.90 1.60 4.67
N VAL A 106 -33.63 1.77 4.34
CA VAL A 106 -32.58 2.04 5.32
C VAL A 106 -31.80 3.29 4.97
N PHE A 107 -31.32 3.99 5.97
CA PHE A 107 -30.37 5.09 5.82
C PHE A 107 -29.02 4.66 6.38
N SER A 108 -27.97 4.79 5.57
CA SER A 108 -26.61 4.38 5.93
C SER A 108 -25.68 5.58 5.98
N ASP A 109 -24.78 5.60 6.95
CA ASP A 109 -23.78 6.66 7.12
C ASP A 109 -22.48 6.11 7.71
N GLY A 110 -21.36 6.75 7.38
CA GLY A 110 -20.07 6.53 8.00
C GLY A 110 -19.57 7.80 8.68
N SER A 111 -19.00 7.66 9.88
CA SER A 111 -18.41 8.78 10.60
C SER A 111 -16.94 8.54 10.90
N VAL A 112 -16.14 9.61 10.84
CA VAL A 112 -14.72 9.58 11.22
C VAL A 112 -14.38 10.72 12.17
N MET A 113 -13.85 10.37 13.34
CA MET A 113 -13.20 11.30 14.24
C MET A 113 -11.79 11.65 13.77
N CYS A 114 -11.38 12.90 13.98
CA CYS A 114 -10.05 13.42 13.58
C CYS A 114 -9.69 13.16 12.10
N PRO A 115 -10.56 13.51 11.12
CA PRO A 115 -10.37 13.13 9.71
C PRO A 115 -9.10 13.72 9.08
N ALA A 116 -8.59 14.84 9.59
CA ALA A 116 -7.37 15.48 9.13
C ALA A 116 -6.08 14.71 9.51
N GLU A 117 -6.17 13.73 10.41
CA GLU A 117 -5.02 13.08 11.03
C GLU A 117 -5.02 11.58 10.78
N PRO A 118 -4.38 11.11 9.69
CA PRO A 118 -4.43 9.71 9.27
C PRO A 118 -3.98 8.69 10.30
N LEU A 119 -3.10 9.09 11.22
CA LEU A 119 -2.49 8.20 12.22
C LEU A 119 -3.41 7.83 13.37
N TRP A 120 -4.40 8.66 13.70
CA TRP A 120 -5.27 8.46 14.86
C TRP A 120 -6.74 8.72 14.57
N ARG A 121 -7.11 8.91 13.31
CA ARG A 121 -8.52 8.94 12.91
C ARG A 121 -9.22 7.62 13.29
N LEU A 122 -10.48 7.72 13.71
CA LEU A 122 -11.29 6.58 14.15
C LEU A 122 -12.59 6.59 13.36
N GLY A 123 -12.89 5.48 12.68
CA GLY A 123 -14.10 5.29 11.90
C GLY A 123 -15.13 4.45 12.63
N ALA A 124 -16.40 4.76 12.38
CA ALA A 124 -17.54 3.93 12.73
C ALA A 124 -18.59 4.05 11.63
N TRP A 125 -19.49 3.08 11.56
CA TRP A 125 -20.51 3.00 10.54
C TRP A 125 -21.86 2.71 11.20
N ALA A 126 -22.93 3.12 10.53
CA ALA A 126 -24.29 2.82 10.97
C ALA A 126 -25.23 2.69 9.78
N PHE A 127 -26.28 1.90 9.95
CA PHE A 127 -27.51 2.08 9.19
C PHE A 127 -28.74 1.95 10.08
N ILE A 128 -29.82 2.63 9.72
CA ILE A 128 -31.10 2.62 10.45
C ILE A 128 -32.23 2.23 9.52
N SER A 129 -33.07 1.28 9.95
CA SER A 129 -34.29 0.91 9.22
C SER A 129 -35.41 1.87 9.56
N THR A 130 -36.10 2.39 8.55
CA THR A 130 -37.23 3.32 8.77
C THR A 130 -38.50 2.60 9.20
N ILE A 131 -38.57 1.27 9.03
CA ILE A 131 -39.71 0.44 9.45
C ILE A 131 -39.61 0.16 10.95
N THR A 132 -38.44 -0.31 11.40
CA THR A 132 -38.24 -0.72 12.80
C THR A 132 -37.73 0.41 13.70
N GLY A 133 -37.13 1.45 13.11
CA GLY A 133 -36.40 2.49 13.83
C GLY A 133 -35.08 1.98 14.46
N GLN A 134 -34.73 0.71 14.28
CA GLN A 134 -33.54 0.11 14.88
C GLN A 134 -32.30 0.48 14.08
N ALA A 135 -31.27 0.91 14.81
CA ALA A 135 -29.94 1.16 14.26
C ALA A 135 -29.09 -0.10 14.39
N THR A 136 -28.39 -0.45 13.32
CA THR A 136 -27.29 -1.40 13.33
C THR A 136 -26.01 -0.60 13.18
N VAL A 137 -25.07 -0.80 14.10
CA VAL A 137 -23.86 0.02 14.20
C VAL A 137 -22.64 -0.86 14.40
N GLY A 138 -21.47 -0.35 14.04
CA GLY A 138 -20.21 -0.99 14.34
C GLY A 138 -19.05 -0.03 14.22
N HIS A 139 -17.93 -0.42 14.83
CA HIS A 139 -16.68 0.28 14.64
C HIS A 139 -16.06 -0.15 13.31
N LEU A 140 -15.31 0.74 12.66
CA LEU A 140 -14.53 0.32 11.51
C LEU A 140 -13.33 -0.50 11.99
N THR A 141 -13.12 -1.69 11.42
CA THR A 141 -12.02 -2.60 11.78
C THR A 141 -10.73 -2.29 11.02
N GLY A 142 -9.58 -2.66 11.61
CA GLY A 142 -8.26 -2.56 10.99
C GLY A 142 -7.64 -1.16 11.00
N GLN A 143 -6.43 -1.02 10.48
CA GLN A 143 -5.67 0.24 10.60
C GLN A 143 -6.16 1.34 9.65
N VAL A 144 -6.85 1.00 8.56
CA VAL A 144 -7.29 1.97 7.56
C VAL A 144 -8.65 2.56 7.95
N GLN A 145 -8.60 3.63 8.72
CA GLN A 145 -9.79 4.25 9.33
C GLN A 145 -10.36 5.43 8.50
N THR A 146 -10.77 5.20 7.25
CA THR A 146 -11.25 6.28 6.34
C THR A 146 -12.77 6.44 6.35
N ILE A 147 -13.25 7.66 6.04
CA ILE A 147 -14.69 7.93 5.88
C ILE A 147 -15.31 7.06 4.79
N THR A 148 -14.63 6.93 3.65
CA THR A 148 -15.12 6.10 2.54
C THR A 148 -15.25 4.63 2.93
N ARG A 149 -14.36 4.11 3.78
CA ARG A 149 -14.48 2.73 4.27
C ARG A 149 -15.67 2.57 5.21
N ALA A 150 -15.88 3.51 6.13
CA ALA A 150 -17.04 3.51 7.00
C ALA A 150 -18.35 3.50 6.20
N GLU A 151 -18.46 4.37 5.19
CA GLU A 151 -19.60 4.42 4.26
C GLU A 151 -19.86 3.08 3.53
N ILE A 152 -18.80 2.46 2.99
CA ILE A 152 -18.94 1.17 2.28
C ILE A 152 -19.32 0.06 3.27
N THR A 153 -18.76 0.09 4.47
CA THR A 153 -19.04 -0.91 5.52
C THR A 153 -20.51 -0.82 5.97
N ALA A 154 -21.07 0.38 6.11
CA ALA A 154 -22.50 0.57 6.37
C ALA A 154 -23.38 -0.07 5.28
N VAL A 155 -22.99 0.09 4.01
CA VAL A 155 -23.69 -0.55 2.87
C VAL A 155 -23.55 -2.07 2.91
N ILE A 156 -22.38 -2.61 3.21
CA ILE A 156 -22.15 -4.06 3.38
C ILE A 156 -23.07 -4.61 4.49
N ALA A 157 -23.14 -3.93 5.63
CA ALA A 157 -24.00 -4.31 6.76
C ALA A 157 -25.49 -4.32 6.36
N ALA A 158 -25.94 -3.30 5.63
CA ALA A 158 -27.31 -3.23 5.14
C ALA A 158 -27.66 -4.37 4.16
N ILE A 159 -26.78 -4.68 3.20
CA ILE A 159 -27.02 -5.73 2.20
C ILE A 159 -26.93 -7.13 2.82
N SER A 160 -26.04 -7.35 3.78
CA SER A 160 -25.86 -8.65 4.44
C SER A 160 -27.04 -9.01 5.34
N THR A 161 -27.65 -8.02 6.00
CA THR A 161 -28.73 -8.24 6.97
C THR A 161 -30.14 -8.17 6.41
N ARG A 162 -30.34 -7.63 5.20
CA ARG A 162 -31.67 -7.40 4.63
C ARG A 162 -31.87 -8.14 3.33
N LYS A 163 -33.03 -8.78 3.20
CA LYS A 163 -33.30 -9.57 2.01
C LYS A 163 -33.59 -8.75 0.77
N ARG A 164 -34.38 -7.68 0.91
CA ARG A 164 -34.60 -6.65 -0.09
C ARG A 164 -34.40 -5.30 0.57
N VAL A 165 -33.48 -4.49 0.04
CA VAL A 165 -33.05 -3.27 0.73
C VAL A 165 -32.96 -2.08 -0.21
N HIS A 166 -33.58 -0.98 0.19
CA HIS A 166 -33.41 0.32 -0.46
C HIS A 166 -32.60 1.22 0.46
N ILE A 167 -31.33 1.41 0.09
CA ILE A 167 -30.36 2.17 0.86
C ILE A 167 -30.39 3.64 0.43
N TYR A 168 -30.59 4.54 1.39
CA TYR A 168 -30.34 5.96 1.24
C TYR A 168 -28.99 6.29 1.87
N SER A 169 -28.09 6.89 1.09
CA SER A 169 -26.75 7.27 1.54
C SER A 169 -26.39 8.65 1.01
N ASP A 170 -25.66 9.43 1.81
CA ASP A 170 -25.16 10.73 1.37
C ASP A 170 -23.75 10.66 0.75
N SER A 171 -23.12 9.50 0.70
CA SER A 171 -21.84 9.32 -0.01
C SER A 171 -22.05 9.18 -1.51
N ALA A 172 -21.78 10.26 -2.26
CA ALA A 172 -21.89 10.25 -3.72
C ALA A 172 -20.95 9.21 -4.37
N HIS A 173 -19.79 8.96 -3.76
CA HIS A 173 -18.87 7.94 -4.22
C HIS A 173 -19.47 6.55 -4.05
N THR A 174 -20.00 6.23 -2.87
CA THR A 174 -20.59 4.92 -2.57
C THR A 174 -21.79 4.62 -3.47
N VAL A 175 -22.70 5.59 -3.60
CA VAL A 175 -23.90 5.48 -4.45
C VAL A 175 -23.53 5.24 -5.92
N ARG A 176 -22.61 6.02 -6.48
CA ARG A 176 -22.17 5.84 -7.87
C ARG A 176 -21.52 4.48 -8.10
N THR A 177 -20.61 4.05 -7.24
CA THR A 177 -19.91 2.78 -7.40
C THR A 177 -20.86 1.59 -7.27
N LEU A 178 -21.78 1.61 -6.29
CA LEU A 178 -22.77 0.54 -6.14
C LEU A 178 -23.76 0.50 -7.32
N HIS A 179 -24.20 1.65 -7.86
CA HIS A 179 -25.01 1.65 -9.08
C HIS A 179 -24.33 0.98 -10.28
N ARG A 180 -23.03 1.22 -10.46
CA ARG A 180 -22.24 0.55 -11.53
C ARG A 180 -22.23 -0.96 -11.34
N ILE A 181 -21.99 -1.42 -10.11
CA ILE A 181 -22.02 -2.84 -9.76
C ILE A 181 -23.41 -3.45 -10.02
N LEU A 182 -24.49 -2.77 -9.61
CA LEU A 182 -25.87 -3.25 -9.81
C LEU A 182 -26.28 -3.34 -11.29
N ARG A 183 -25.65 -2.54 -12.17
CA ARG A 183 -25.82 -2.61 -13.63
C ARG A 183 -24.97 -3.71 -14.29
N GLY A 184 -24.16 -4.43 -13.53
CA GLY A 184 -23.23 -5.44 -14.05
C GLY A 184 -21.99 -4.84 -14.72
N GLU A 185 -21.67 -3.57 -14.47
CA GLU A 185 -20.42 -2.98 -14.99
C GLU A 185 -19.21 -3.62 -14.31
N GLN A 186 -18.15 -3.84 -15.08
CA GLN A 186 -16.88 -4.32 -14.52
C GLN A 186 -16.17 -3.19 -13.78
N ILE A 187 -15.83 -3.43 -12.51
CA ILE A 187 -15.02 -2.54 -11.69
C ILE A 187 -13.58 -3.06 -11.70
N ASN A 188 -12.63 -2.22 -12.12
CA ASN A 188 -11.21 -2.54 -11.99
C ASN A 188 -10.80 -2.43 -10.51
N LEU A 189 -10.86 -3.55 -9.80
CA LEU A 189 -10.53 -3.63 -8.37
C LEU A 189 -9.07 -3.33 -8.09
N GLU A 190 -8.13 -3.62 -8.99
CA GLU A 190 -6.69 -3.41 -8.77
C GLU A 190 -6.33 -1.94 -8.53
N ASN A 191 -7.03 -1.04 -9.24
CA ASN A 191 -6.85 0.40 -9.13
C ASN A 191 -7.89 1.06 -8.21
N CYS A 192 -8.78 0.27 -7.60
CA CYS A 192 -9.83 0.80 -6.74
C CYS A 192 -9.33 0.97 -5.31
N LYS A 193 -9.52 2.18 -4.75
CA LYS A 193 -9.35 2.37 -3.30
C LYS A 193 -10.41 1.53 -2.57
N ASN A 194 -10.01 0.87 -1.48
CA ASN A 194 -10.89 -0.02 -0.71
C ASN A 194 -11.44 -1.19 -1.54
N HIS A 195 -10.60 -1.75 -2.42
CA HIS A 195 -10.96 -2.88 -3.27
C HIS A 195 -11.40 -4.12 -2.50
N ASP A 196 -10.90 -4.29 -1.27
CA ASP A 196 -11.31 -5.33 -0.32
C ASP A 196 -12.82 -5.22 -0.05
N LEU A 197 -13.28 -4.06 0.42
CA LEU A 197 -14.70 -3.84 0.71
C LEU A 197 -15.57 -3.87 -0.55
N TRP A 198 -15.07 -3.35 -1.68
CA TRP A 198 -15.82 -3.44 -2.94
C TRP A 198 -15.93 -4.87 -3.45
N SER A 199 -14.94 -5.74 -3.19
CA SER A 199 -15.03 -7.16 -3.49
C SER A 199 -16.14 -7.83 -2.70
N ASP A 200 -16.30 -7.48 -1.42
CA ASP A 200 -17.38 -7.96 -0.56
C ASP A 200 -18.75 -7.49 -1.07
N VAL A 201 -18.87 -6.22 -1.45
CA VAL A 201 -20.09 -5.68 -2.07
C VAL A 201 -20.45 -6.44 -3.35
N ILE A 202 -19.49 -6.68 -4.25
CA ILE A 202 -19.73 -7.44 -5.49
C ILE A 202 -20.19 -8.86 -5.18
N THR A 203 -19.56 -9.51 -4.21
CA THR A 203 -19.91 -10.86 -3.76
C THR A 203 -21.33 -10.90 -3.21
N LEU A 204 -21.67 -9.95 -2.33
CA LEU A 204 -23.02 -9.81 -1.79
C LEU A 204 -24.05 -9.53 -2.88
N VAL A 205 -23.81 -8.59 -3.80
CA VAL A 205 -24.73 -8.30 -4.91
C VAL A 205 -24.96 -9.56 -5.77
N ARG A 206 -23.93 -10.36 -6.03
CA ARG A 206 -24.06 -11.62 -6.78
C ARG A 206 -24.92 -12.64 -6.04
N VAL A 207 -24.71 -12.80 -4.73
CA VAL A 207 -25.45 -13.76 -3.90
C VAL A 207 -26.90 -13.32 -3.70
N ARG A 208 -27.14 -12.02 -3.46
CA ARG A 208 -28.48 -11.46 -3.22
C ARG A 208 -29.30 -11.27 -4.49
N GLY A 209 -28.64 -11.04 -5.62
CA GLY A 209 -29.27 -10.58 -6.86
C GLY A 209 -29.47 -9.07 -6.88
N CYS A 210 -29.11 -8.41 -7.98
CA CYS A 210 -29.18 -6.95 -8.12
C CYS A 210 -30.61 -6.40 -8.00
N GLN A 211 -31.63 -7.18 -8.35
CA GLN A 211 -33.05 -6.80 -8.24
C GLN A 211 -33.53 -6.60 -6.80
N ASN A 212 -32.79 -7.10 -5.82
CA ASN A 212 -33.12 -7.02 -4.39
C ASN A 212 -32.40 -5.85 -3.70
N ILE A 213 -31.60 -5.07 -4.42
CA ILE A 213 -30.81 -3.98 -3.86
C ILE A 213 -31.08 -2.70 -4.65
N ARG A 214 -31.46 -1.65 -3.93
CA ARG A 214 -31.59 -0.30 -4.47
C ARG A 214 -30.74 0.64 -3.65
N ILE A 215 -30.20 1.67 -4.30
CA ILE A 215 -29.48 2.73 -3.61
C ILE A 215 -29.91 4.09 -4.17
N THR A 216 -30.00 5.10 -3.30
CA THR A 216 -30.38 6.46 -3.65
C THR A 216 -29.53 7.47 -2.90
N LYS A 217 -29.06 8.48 -3.63
CA LYS A 217 -28.31 9.59 -3.03
C LYS A 217 -29.25 10.54 -2.31
N VAL A 218 -28.92 10.89 -1.07
CA VAL A 218 -29.54 12.00 -0.32
C VAL A 218 -28.56 13.15 -0.12
N LYS A 219 -29.02 14.36 0.14
CA LYS A 219 -28.13 15.49 0.43
C LYS A 219 -27.71 15.44 1.91
N ALA A 220 -26.40 15.54 2.16
CA ALA A 220 -25.83 15.63 3.51
C ALA A 220 -26.05 17.03 4.10
N HIS A 221 -26.17 17.11 5.43
CA HIS A 221 -26.03 18.33 6.25
C HIS A 221 -26.76 19.59 5.74
N THR A 222 -27.91 19.44 5.08
CA THR A 222 -28.70 20.60 4.68
C THR A 222 -29.53 21.08 5.86
N VAL A 223 -29.51 22.39 6.12
CA VAL A 223 -30.49 23.01 7.02
C VAL A 223 -31.89 22.84 6.42
N ALA A 224 -32.90 22.64 7.26
CA ALA A 224 -34.28 22.61 6.80
C ALA A 224 -34.62 23.97 6.17
N SER A 225 -35.22 23.93 4.99
CA SER A 225 -35.74 25.09 4.29
C SER A 225 -37.25 24.95 4.17
N ASP A 226 -37.98 26.07 4.24
CA ASP A 226 -39.42 26.10 4.03
C ASP A 226 -39.85 25.58 2.64
N LYS A 227 -38.90 25.44 1.71
CA LYS A 227 -39.11 24.90 0.35
C LYS A 227 -38.88 23.39 0.24
N ASP A 228 -38.48 22.71 1.31
CA ASP A 228 -38.23 21.27 1.26
C ASP A 228 -39.53 20.49 1.06
N THR A 229 -39.49 19.51 0.18
CA THR A 229 -40.61 18.56 0.04
C THR A 229 -40.69 17.63 1.26
N SER A 230 -41.86 17.06 1.53
CA SER A 230 -42.04 16.07 2.62
C SER A 230 -41.04 14.92 2.52
N GLN A 231 -40.69 14.50 1.30
CA GLN A 231 -39.67 13.47 1.06
C GLN A 231 -38.27 13.93 1.46
N GLN A 232 -37.90 15.19 1.20
CA GLN A 232 -36.60 15.74 1.59
C GLN A 232 -36.49 15.91 3.10
N VAL A 233 -37.56 16.36 3.76
CA VAL A 233 -37.62 16.44 5.22
C VAL A 233 -37.46 15.05 5.85
N TRP A 234 -38.19 14.06 5.34
CA TRP A 234 -38.09 12.66 5.79
C TRP A 234 -36.68 12.09 5.58
N ALA A 235 -36.09 12.29 4.40
CA ALA A 235 -34.75 11.79 4.09
C ALA A 235 -33.68 12.47 4.96
N ARG A 236 -33.80 13.77 5.22
CA ARG A 236 -32.91 14.50 6.12
C ARG A 236 -32.98 13.96 7.54
N TYR A 237 -34.20 13.74 8.05
CA TYR A 237 -34.41 13.22 9.39
C TYR A 237 -33.70 11.88 9.59
N TRP A 238 -33.96 10.90 8.71
CA TRP A 238 -33.36 9.57 8.86
C TRP A 238 -31.87 9.52 8.53
N ASN A 239 -31.37 10.34 7.60
CA ASN A 239 -29.93 10.45 7.36
C ASN A 239 -29.23 11.06 8.58
N GLY A 240 -29.81 12.10 9.19
CA GLY A 240 -29.29 12.70 10.42
C GLY A 240 -29.24 11.70 11.57
N ARG A 241 -30.24 10.82 11.68
CA ARG A 241 -30.24 9.71 12.63
C ARG A 241 -29.10 8.72 12.37
N ALA A 242 -28.86 8.33 11.12
CA ALA A 242 -27.75 7.43 10.77
C ALA A 242 -26.38 8.04 11.13
N ASP A 243 -26.16 9.31 10.77
CA ASP A 243 -24.94 10.07 11.11
C ASP A 243 -24.73 10.21 12.62
N GLU A 244 -25.79 10.54 13.35
CA GLU A 244 -25.76 10.58 14.81
C GLU A 244 -25.38 9.22 15.41
N GLN A 245 -25.95 8.12 14.92
CA GLN A 245 -25.62 6.78 15.41
C GLN A 245 -24.17 6.39 15.10
N ALA A 246 -23.65 6.72 13.91
CA ALA A 246 -22.25 6.48 13.59
C ALA A 246 -21.30 7.28 14.50
N LYS A 247 -21.66 8.53 14.84
CA LYS A 247 -20.90 9.37 15.79
C LYS A 247 -20.95 8.84 17.22
N ILE A 248 -22.13 8.46 17.70
CA ILE A 248 -22.30 7.84 19.03
C ILE A 248 -21.46 6.57 19.13
N THR A 249 -21.52 5.72 18.11
CA THR A 249 -20.74 4.47 18.05
C THR A 249 -19.25 4.75 18.19
N ASN A 250 -18.72 5.74 17.47
CA ASN A 250 -17.34 6.16 17.65
C ASN A 250 -17.01 6.57 19.09
N ALA A 251 -17.90 7.31 19.77
CA ALA A 251 -17.74 7.72 21.17
C ALA A 251 -17.85 6.55 22.17
N CYS A 252 -18.59 5.50 21.82
CA CYS A 252 -18.86 4.34 22.68
C CYS A 252 -17.76 3.27 22.70
N ARG A 253 -16.56 3.57 22.19
CA ARG A 253 -15.41 2.67 22.31
C ARG A 253 -15.08 2.38 23.78
N PRO A 254 -14.53 1.18 24.11
CA PRO A 254 -14.19 0.82 25.48
C PRO A 254 -13.24 1.84 26.14
N LYS A 255 -13.40 2.09 27.44
CA LYS A 255 -12.55 3.04 28.20
C LYS A 255 -11.05 2.79 28.01
N ARG A 256 -10.64 1.52 28.00
CA ARG A 256 -9.24 1.13 27.75
C ARG A 256 -8.73 1.63 26.39
N PHE A 257 -9.54 1.54 25.34
CA PHE A 257 -9.19 2.02 24.00
C PHE A 257 -8.87 3.52 24.04
N TRP A 258 -9.72 4.31 24.69
CA TRP A 258 -9.52 5.76 24.80
C TRP A 258 -8.24 6.12 25.54
N GLN A 259 -7.91 5.41 26.62
CA GLN A 259 -6.66 5.63 27.36
C GLN A 259 -5.42 5.42 26.46
N VAL A 260 -5.41 4.34 25.68
CA VAL A 260 -4.32 4.05 24.74
C VAL A 260 -4.27 5.11 23.64
N TRP A 261 -5.43 5.49 23.11
CA TRP A 261 -5.54 6.48 22.04
C TRP A 261 -5.07 7.87 22.48
N GLU A 262 -5.54 8.36 23.62
CA GLU A 262 -5.17 9.67 24.19
C GLU A 262 -3.68 9.74 24.50
N CYS A 263 -3.12 8.68 25.10
CA CYS A 263 -1.68 8.57 25.36
C CYS A 263 -0.88 8.68 24.05
N ALA A 264 -1.27 7.95 23.02
CA ALA A 264 -0.57 7.97 21.74
C ALA A 264 -0.72 9.29 20.98
N VAL A 265 -1.89 9.92 21.02
CA VAL A 265 -2.10 11.25 20.45
C VAL A 265 -1.20 12.27 21.16
N HIS A 266 -1.13 12.22 22.49
CA HIS A 266 -0.28 13.10 23.27
C HIS A 266 1.21 12.92 22.93
N GLU A 267 1.70 11.68 22.95
CA GLU A 267 3.10 11.37 22.59
C GLU A 267 3.43 11.80 21.17
N GLN A 268 2.54 11.54 20.21
CA GLN A 268 2.77 11.91 18.81
C GLN A 268 2.72 13.43 18.61
N MET A 269 1.87 14.16 19.35
CA MET A 269 1.88 15.63 19.35
C MET A 269 3.20 16.18 19.91
N GLN A 270 3.70 15.62 21.02
CA GLN A 270 5.00 15.99 21.57
C GLN A 270 6.13 15.70 20.57
N CYS A 271 6.15 14.50 19.98
CA CYS A 271 7.14 14.11 18.99
C CYS A 271 7.12 15.04 17.76
N ARG A 272 5.92 15.38 17.24
CA ARG A 272 5.78 16.33 16.13
C ARG A 272 6.28 17.73 16.48
N ALA A 273 5.98 18.22 17.69
CA ALA A 273 6.45 19.52 18.14
C ALA A 273 7.99 19.54 18.27
N GLU A 274 8.57 18.48 18.83
CA GLU A 274 10.02 18.34 18.95
C GLU A 274 10.70 18.25 17.57
N VAL A 275 10.19 17.40 16.68
CA VAL A 275 10.68 17.24 15.30
C VAL A 275 10.62 18.56 14.53
N LYS A 276 9.53 19.30 14.67
CA LYS A 276 9.40 20.63 14.04
C LYS A 276 10.49 21.58 14.53
N THR A 277 10.77 21.60 15.83
CA THR A 277 11.82 22.44 16.41
C THR A 277 13.21 22.07 15.88
N TRP A 278 13.55 20.77 15.85
CA TRP A 278 14.82 20.28 15.29
C TRP A 278 14.94 20.58 13.79
N GLN A 279 13.88 20.36 13.02
CA GLN A 279 13.86 20.69 11.60
C GLN A 279 14.02 22.20 11.37
N SER A 280 13.44 23.04 12.22
CA SER A 280 13.62 24.49 12.13
C SER A 280 15.06 24.91 12.43
N LEU A 281 15.69 24.35 13.45
CA LEU A 281 17.13 24.55 13.72
C LEU A 281 17.96 24.17 12.49
N LEU A 282 17.78 22.96 11.96
CA LEU A 282 18.51 22.47 10.80
C LEU A 282 18.30 23.37 9.57
N LEU A 283 17.07 23.78 9.29
CA LEU A 283 16.76 24.68 8.17
C LEU A 283 17.42 26.05 8.31
N ASP A 284 17.45 26.63 9.50
CA ASP A 284 18.06 27.95 9.72
C ASP A 284 19.58 27.89 9.66
N ILE A 285 20.20 26.81 10.14
CA ILE A 285 21.63 26.52 9.90
C ILE A 285 21.91 26.39 8.39
N GLY A 286 21.08 25.64 7.67
CA GLY A 286 21.23 25.45 6.23
C GLY A 286 21.15 26.77 5.45
N LYS A 287 20.17 27.63 5.78
CA LYS A 287 20.04 28.97 5.18
C LYS A 287 21.26 29.85 5.49
N ALA A 288 21.68 29.91 6.75
CA ALA A 288 22.86 30.69 7.15
C ALA A 288 24.16 30.15 6.51
N ALA A 289 24.23 28.85 6.22
CA ALA A 289 25.38 28.27 5.53
C ALA A 289 25.47 28.74 4.06
N THR A 290 24.31 28.91 3.39
CA THR A 290 24.23 29.40 2.01
C THR A 290 24.28 30.92 1.87
N ASP A 291 24.04 31.65 2.96
CA ASP A 291 24.06 33.11 2.93
C ASP A 291 25.49 33.63 2.74
N ARG A 292 25.77 34.13 1.53
CA ARG A 292 27.07 34.71 1.16
C ARG A 292 27.37 35.99 1.91
N SER A 293 26.35 36.71 2.40
CA SER A 293 26.56 37.95 3.16
C SER A 293 27.31 37.70 4.48
N LEU A 294 27.15 36.51 5.06
CA LEU A 294 27.82 36.12 6.30
C LEU A 294 29.28 35.69 6.11
N LEU A 295 29.75 35.50 4.86
CA LEU A 295 31.12 35.05 4.59
C LEU A 295 32.13 36.21 4.50
N GLY A 296 31.71 37.46 4.70
CA GLY A 296 32.62 38.61 4.71
C GLY A 296 33.40 38.82 3.40
N GLY A 297 33.10 38.05 2.36
CA GLY A 297 33.68 38.20 1.04
C GLY A 297 33.14 39.47 0.42
N ALA A 298 34.03 40.45 0.22
CA ALA A 298 33.80 41.54 -0.73
C ALA A 298 33.12 40.94 -1.96
N LYS A 299 31.98 41.52 -2.39
CA LYS A 299 31.23 41.10 -3.58
C LYS A 299 32.23 40.84 -4.70
N ALA A 300 32.63 39.60 -4.90
CA ALA A 300 33.36 39.23 -6.10
C ALA A 300 32.33 39.44 -7.20
N THR A 301 32.58 40.44 -8.03
CA THR A 301 31.84 40.74 -9.24
C THR A 301 31.97 39.51 -10.15
N GLN A 302 31.16 38.50 -9.87
CA GLN A 302 30.99 37.34 -10.73
C GLN A 302 30.02 37.78 -11.83
N GLU A 303 30.56 38.50 -12.81
CA GLU A 303 30.07 38.48 -14.19
C GLU A 303 30.38 37.09 -14.76
N ALA A 304 29.71 36.06 -14.22
CA ALA A 304 29.65 34.75 -14.85
C ALA A 304 28.30 34.69 -15.55
N SER A 305 28.35 34.60 -16.87
CA SER A 305 27.23 34.50 -17.80
C SER A 305 26.20 33.45 -17.36
N ASP A 306 24.98 33.90 -17.07
CA ASP A 306 23.75 33.11 -16.84
C ASP A 306 23.23 32.46 -18.16
N ASP A 307 24.12 31.94 -19.02
CA ASP A 307 23.73 31.43 -20.35
C ASP A 307 23.43 29.92 -20.43
N ASP A 308 23.60 29.15 -19.34
CA ASP A 308 23.54 27.67 -19.41
C ASP A 308 22.31 27.02 -18.74
N ASP A 309 21.28 27.79 -18.38
CA ASP A 309 20.03 27.27 -17.78
C ASP A 309 18.80 27.39 -18.72
N GLN A 310 19.00 27.18 -20.03
CA GLN A 310 17.88 26.93 -20.93
C GLN A 310 17.33 25.52 -20.67
N GLN A 311 16.16 25.45 -20.02
CA GLN A 311 15.39 24.20 -19.98
C GLN A 311 15.06 23.76 -21.42
N PRO A 312 15.41 22.53 -21.83
CA PRO A 312 15.13 22.05 -23.18
C PRO A 312 13.62 22.01 -23.45
N ASP A 313 13.22 22.41 -24.64
CA ASP A 313 11.84 22.31 -25.13
C ASP A 313 11.36 20.85 -25.06
N PRO A 314 10.30 20.53 -24.28
CA PRO A 314 9.81 19.17 -24.12
C PRO A 314 9.28 18.53 -25.42
N ASN A 315 9.10 19.30 -26.50
CA ASN A 315 8.66 18.80 -27.80
C ASN A 315 9.79 18.55 -28.81
N GLN A 316 11.04 18.91 -28.50
CA GLN A 316 12.18 18.58 -29.35
C GLN A 316 12.67 17.16 -29.09
N VAL A 317 12.16 16.22 -29.88
CA VAL A 317 12.69 14.86 -29.98
C VAL A 317 14.02 14.92 -30.74
N GLN A 318 15.15 14.82 -30.02
CA GLN A 318 16.45 14.66 -30.69
C GLN A 318 16.55 13.26 -31.34
N PRO A 319 17.01 13.16 -32.60
CA PRO A 319 17.24 11.87 -33.24
C PRO A 319 18.29 11.06 -32.49
N GLY A 320 18.01 9.76 -32.33
CA GLY A 320 18.86 8.69 -31.77
C GLY A 320 20.24 9.08 -31.24
N VAL A 321 20.31 9.43 -29.96
CA VAL A 321 21.56 9.59 -29.22
C VAL A 321 22.36 8.27 -29.32
N PRO A 322 23.60 8.28 -29.84
CA PRO A 322 24.45 7.11 -29.87
C PRO A 322 24.63 6.52 -28.47
N LEU A 323 24.60 5.19 -28.36
CA LEU A 323 24.68 4.49 -27.07
C LEU A 323 25.96 4.83 -26.27
N THR A 324 27.01 5.27 -26.94
CA THR A 324 28.25 5.78 -26.35
C THR A 324 28.05 7.07 -25.54
N GLU A 325 27.07 7.88 -25.91
CA GLU A 325 26.67 9.12 -25.24
C GLU A 325 25.65 8.85 -24.10
N LEU A 326 24.96 7.71 -24.16
CA LEU A 326 24.19 7.17 -23.03
C LEU A 326 25.08 6.78 -21.83
N LEU A 327 26.28 6.26 -22.13
CA LEU A 327 27.26 5.87 -21.13
C LEU A 327 27.84 7.09 -20.40
N SER A 328 28.05 8.21 -21.10
CA SER A 328 28.58 9.44 -20.49
C SER A 328 27.54 10.19 -19.64
N THR A 329 26.24 10.02 -19.91
CA THR A 329 25.15 10.71 -19.19
C THR A 329 24.64 9.97 -17.96
N SER A 330 25.01 8.70 -17.78
CA SER A 330 24.60 7.86 -16.65
C SER A 330 25.41 8.16 -15.37
N THR A 331 25.27 9.36 -14.81
CA THR A 331 25.88 9.72 -13.50
C THR A 331 25.16 9.07 -12.31
N LYS A 332 23.93 8.56 -12.51
CA LYS A 332 23.05 7.99 -11.46
C LYS A 332 23.31 6.53 -11.11
N TYR A 333 23.92 5.76 -12.01
CA TYR A 333 24.24 4.34 -11.81
C TYR A 333 25.76 4.14 -11.82
N SER A 334 26.26 3.07 -11.21
CA SER A 334 27.69 2.77 -11.33
C SER A 334 28.02 2.49 -12.79
N TRP A 335 29.16 2.99 -13.28
CA TRP A 335 29.61 2.78 -14.66
C TRP A 335 29.53 1.30 -15.08
N GLN A 336 29.90 0.39 -14.17
CA GLN A 336 29.78 -1.06 -14.36
C GLN A 336 28.33 -1.51 -14.54
N ALA A 337 27.39 -1.04 -13.71
CA ALA A 337 25.97 -1.38 -13.84
C ALA A 337 25.40 -0.87 -15.17
N THR A 338 25.75 0.34 -15.57
CA THR A 338 25.35 0.93 -16.85
C THR A 338 25.89 0.12 -18.02
N GLN A 339 27.17 -0.30 -17.97
CA GLN A 339 27.76 -1.16 -18.99
C GLN A 339 27.07 -2.52 -19.08
N GLU A 340 26.70 -3.14 -17.95
CA GLU A 340 25.99 -4.42 -17.95
C GLU A 340 24.58 -4.31 -18.52
N ILE A 341 23.83 -3.26 -18.15
CA ILE A 341 22.48 -3.02 -18.70
C ILE A 341 22.56 -2.74 -20.20
N VAL A 342 23.52 -1.92 -20.64
CA VAL A 342 23.72 -1.60 -22.05
C VAL A 342 24.15 -2.84 -22.86
N LYS A 343 25.04 -3.67 -22.31
CA LYS A 343 25.47 -4.93 -22.93
C LYS A 343 24.30 -5.90 -23.08
N TRP A 344 23.54 -6.12 -22.01
CA TRP A 344 22.35 -6.96 -22.03
C TRP A 344 21.30 -6.46 -23.04
N TRP A 345 21.10 -5.14 -23.11
CA TRP A 345 20.16 -4.55 -24.04
C TRP A 345 20.58 -4.79 -25.50
N LYS A 346 21.86 -4.63 -25.84
CA LYS A 346 22.42 -4.94 -27.17
C LYS A 346 22.26 -6.42 -27.55
N GLU A 347 22.53 -7.32 -26.60
CA GLU A 347 22.35 -8.77 -26.79
C GLU A 347 20.86 -9.14 -26.99
N SER A 348 19.96 -8.42 -26.33
CA SER A 348 18.52 -8.62 -26.45
C SER A 348 17.96 -8.04 -27.76
N ALA A 349 18.49 -6.90 -28.22
CA ALA A 349 18.04 -6.21 -29.43
C ALA A 349 18.50 -6.88 -30.73
N THR A 350 19.60 -7.64 -30.70
CA THR A 350 20.14 -8.35 -31.88
C THR A 350 19.28 -9.52 -32.34
N HIS A 351 18.35 -10.00 -31.51
CA HIS A 351 17.48 -11.14 -31.79
C HIS A 351 16.01 -10.73 -31.99
N ALA A 352 15.72 -9.43 -32.06
CA ALA A 352 14.36 -8.89 -32.19
C ALA A 352 13.95 -8.78 -33.68
N PRO A 353 12.73 -9.22 -34.08
CA PRO A 353 12.12 -8.90 -35.37
C PRO A 353 12.01 -7.39 -35.60
N GLU A 354 11.95 -6.96 -36.87
CA GLU A 354 11.75 -5.56 -37.22
C GLU A 354 10.38 -5.04 -36.76
N VAL A 355 10.39 -4.23 -35.71
CA VAL A 355 9.19 -3.59 -35.16
C VAL A 355 9.48 -2.12 -34.88
N GLU A 356 8.42 -1.32 -34.88
CA GLU A 356 8.44 0.13 -34.69
C GLU A 356 9.12 0.52 -33.36
N PRO A 357 10.05 1.50 -33.36
CA PRO A 357 10.78 1.87 -32.17
C PRO A 357 9.88 2.55 -31.12
N ILE A 358 10.03 2.15 -29.86
CA ILE A 358 9.29 2.71 -28.72
C ILE A 358 10.26 3.53 -27.84
N PRO A 359 9.91 4.76 -27.43
CA PRO A 359 10.73 5.54 -26.50
C PRO A 359 10.80 4.86 -25.12
N LEU A 360 12.02 4.61 -24.63
CA LEU A 360 12.27 3.94 -23.35
C LEU A 360 13.16 4.77 -22.42
N THR A 361 12.64 5.19 -21.26
CA THR A 361 13.50 5.83 -20.25
C THR A 361 14.50 4.85 -19.62
N TRP A 362 15.59 5.37 -19.04
CA TRP A 362 16.57 4.59 -18.25
C TRP A 362 15.93 3.74 -17.14
N TYR A 363 14.84 4.22 -16.55
CA TYR A 363 14.11 3.50 -15.51
C TYR A 363 13.41 2.26 -16.05
N HIS A 364 12.83 2.33 -17.27
CA HIS A 364 12.24 1.18 -17.94
C HIS A 364 13.28 0.12 -18.29
N LEU A 365 14.45 0.54 -18.81
CA LEU A 365 15.57 -0.37 -19.09
C LEU A 365 16.10 -1.05 -17.83
N TYR A 366 16.22 -0.30 -16.72
CA TYR A 366 16.64 -0.84 -15.44
C TYR A 366 15.66 -1.87 -14.89
N ILE A 367 14.35 -1.57 -14.94
CA ILE A 367 13.31 -2.52 -14.50
C ILE A 367 13.36 -3.80 -15.36
N ASP A 368 13.43 -3.68 -16.68
CA ASP A 368 13.41 -4.86 -17.56
C ASP A 368 14.67 -5.72 -17.39
N TYR A 369 15.84 -5.11 -17.20
CA TYR A 369 17.08 -5.82 -16.87
C TYR A 369 16.94 -6.66 -15.60
N HIS A 370 16.31 -6.10 -14.56
CA HIS A 370 16.08 -6.78 -13.28
C HIS A 370 15.02 -7.89 -13.37
N ILE A 371 13.94 -7.67 -14.12
CA ILE A 371 12.87 -8.66 -14.31
C ILE A 371 13.40 -9.90 -15.03
N LYS A 372 14.32 -9.75 -15.99
CA LYS A 372 14.92 -10.89 -16.73
C LYS A 372 16.02 -11.64 -15.97
N GLY A 373 16.06 -11.52 -14.64
CA GLY A 373 16.87 -12.36 -13.75
C GLY A 373 18.37 -12.07 -13.75
N ARG A 374 18.81 -10.95 -14.33
CA ARG A 374 20.20 -10.49 -14.23
C ARG A 374 20.32 -9.75 -12.88
N ARG A 375 21.37 -10.09 -12.12
CA ARG A 375 21.57 -9.74 -10.70
C ARG A 375 21.14 -8.32 -10.32
N ALA A 376 20.68 -8.15 -9.08
CA ALA A 376 20.40 -6.83 -8.56
C ALA A 376 21.69 -5.99 -8.50
N LEU A 377 21.81 -4.97 -9.37
CA LEU A 377 22.96 -4.09 -9.39
C LEU A 377 22.81 -3.01 -8.29
N PRO A 378 23.85 -2.75 -7.49
CA PRO A 378 23.78 -1.73 -6.45
C PRO A 378 23.53 -0.36 -7.07
N GLN A 379 22.42 0.28 -6.70
CA GLN A 379 22.18 1.68 -7.05
C GLN A 379 23.19 2.56 -6.33
N ARG A 380 23.90 3.41 -7.08
CA ARG A 380 24.63 4.52 -6.49
C ARG A 380 23.57 5.48 -5.94
N ARG A 381 23.60 5.80 -4.64
CA ARG A 381 22.76 6.88 -4.12
C ARG A 381 23.16 8.17 -4.84
N ALA A 382 22.31 8.65 -5.75
CA ALA A 382 22.55 9.91 -6.44
C ALA A 382 22.59 11.05 -5.42
N THR A 383 23.70 11.79 -5.37
CA THR A 383 23.76 13.14 -4.81
C THR A 383 23.07 14.09 -5.80
N THR A 384 22.05 14.82 -5.36
CA THR A 384 21.14 15.59 -6.20
C THR A 384 21.74 16.89 -6.74
N SER A 385 21.68 17.11 -8.05
CA SER A 385 21.06 18.30 -8.69
C SER A 385 21.11 18.14 -10.22
N LEU A 386 19.95 17.95 -10.84
CA LEU A 386 19.60 18.40 -12.18
C LEU A 386 18.11 18.08 -12.34
N SER A 387 17.28 19.10 -12.25
CA SER A 387 15.88 19.03 -12.67
C SER A 387 15.83 19.08 -14.19
N THR A 388 16.20 17.97 -14.81
CA THR A 388 15.80 17.66 -16.17
C THR A 388 15.19 16.27 -16.13
N THR A 389 13.86 16.21 -16.15
CA THR A 389 13.19 15.17 -16.92
C THR A 389 13.51 15.45 -18.38
N SER A 390 14.74 15.15 -18.80
CA SER A 390 15.05 15.04 -20.21
C SER A 390 14.41 13.73 -20.67
N SER A 391 13.28 13.88 -21.36
CA SER A 391 12.64 12.80 -22.11
C SER A 391 13.54 12.48 -23.29
N PHE A 392 14.52 11.60 -23.09
CA PHE A 392 15.27 11.05 -24.21
C PHE A 392 14.38 10.04 -24.92
N VAL A 393 14.06 10.31 -26.19
CA VAL A 393 13.39 9.36 -27.08
C VAL A 393 14.48 8.47 -27.67
N PHE A 394 14.44 7.19 -27.34
CA PHE A 394 15.38 6.22 -27.87
C PHE A 394 14.73 5.46 -29.02
N GLY A 395 15.36 5.51 -30.19
CA GLY A 395 15.01 4.64 -31.30
C GLY A 395 15.65 3.27 -31.11
N GLY A 396 14.96 2.36 -30.43
CA GLY A 396 15.33 0.94 -30.33
C GLY A 396 14.15 0.06 -30.70
N ARG A 397 14.37 -0.93 -31.58
CA ARG A 397 13.32 -1.79 -32.17
C ARG A 397 13.01 -2.99 -31.24
N PHE A 398 11.74 -3.28 -30.97
CA PHE A 398 11.30 -4.44 -30.16
C PHE A 398 9.98 -5.05 -30.64
N PRO A 399 9.84 -6.39 -30.70
CA PRO A 399 8.57 -7.06 -30.98
C PRO A 399 7.61 -7.05 -29.80
N ALA A 400 6.31 -7.06 -30.13
CA ALA A 400 5.21 -7.24 -29.19
C ALA A 400 5.05 -8.69 -28.67
N GLU A 401 5.85 -9.65 -29.16
CA GLU A 401 5.65 -11.08 -28.89
C GLU A 401 6.98 -11.85 -28.76
N VAL A 402 7.62 -11.91 -27.58
CA VAL A 402 8.60 -12.97 -27.23
C VAL A 402 8.62 -13.24 -25.71
N MET A 403 7.95 -14.31 -25.27
CA MET A 403 8.46 -15.24 -24.25
C MET A 403 8.28 -16.65 -24.84
N PRO A 404 9.33 -17.50 -24.87
CA PRO A 404 9.48 -18.48 -23.78
C PRO A 404 10.93 -18.86 -23.39
N GLU A 405 11.06 -19.26 -22.10
CA GLU A 405 11.89 -20.31 -21.43
C GLU A 405 13.13 -20.96 -22.13
N PRO A 406 14.17 -21.45 -21.39
CA PRO A 406 14.03 -22.07 -20.06
C PRO A 406 15.11 -21.85 -18.98
N SER A 407 14.65 -21.95 -17.73
CA SER A 407 15.39 -22.64 -16.65
C SER A 407 14.42 -23.23 -15.60
N PHE A 408 13.47 -24.03 -16.08
CA PHE A 408 12.62 -24.93 -15.31
C PHE A 408 13.30 -26.33 -15.23
N HIS A 409 13.94 -26.67 -14.11
CA HIS A 409 14.39 -28.06 -13.90
C HIS A 409 13.98 -28.67 -12.56
N HIS A 410 13.81 -27.88 -11.49
CA HIS A 410 13.24 -28.40 -10.24
C HIS A 410 11.71 -28.42 -10.23
N SER A 411 11.06 -27.52 -10.98
CA SER A 411 9.60 -27.49 -11.10
C SER A 411 9.06 -28.56 -12.05
N VAL A 412 9.86 -29.07 -13.00
CA VAL A 412 9.42 -30.08 -13.98
C VAL A 412 9.26 -31.46 -13.35
N LEU A 413 10.13 -31.85 -12.40
CA LEU A 413 9.97 -33.10 -11.66
C LEU A 413 8.73 -33.08 -10.76
N PHE A 414 8.43 -31.92 -10.17
CA PHE A 414 7.21 -31.70 -9.39
C PHE A 414 5.95 -31.66 -10.28
N PHE A 415 6.05 -31.05 -11.47
CA PHE A 415 4.97 -31.00 -12.45
C PHE A 415 4.70 -32.38 -13.07
N GLN A 416 5.74 -33.19 -13.33
CA GLN A 416 5.59 -34.57 -13.78
C GLN A 416 4.94 -35.46 -12.71
N GLN A 417 5.26 -35.28 -11.43
CA GLN A 417 4.58 -35.99 -10.35
C GLN A 417 3.11 -35.59 -10.18
N ILE A 418 2.78 -34.30 -10.35
CA ILE A 418 1.39 -33.81 -10.32
C ILE A 418 0.60 -34.32 -11.55
N VAL A 419 1.21 -34.30 -12.73
CA VAL A 419 0.58 -34.81 -13.96
C VAL A 419 0.40 -36.33 -13.88
N GLN A 420 1.36 -37.09 -13.37
CA GLN A 420 1.22 -38.53 -13.14
C GLN A 420 0.13 -38.87 -12.10
N CYS A 421 0.00 -38.06 -11.03
CA CYS A 421 -1.12 -38.20 -10.08
C CYS A 421 -2.48 -37.95 -10.77
N ILE A 422 -2.59 -36.88 -11.56
CA ILE A 422 -3.81 -36.52 -12.30
C ILE A 422 -4.14 -37.56 -13.38
N GLU A 423 -3.14 -38.10 -14.08
CA GLU A 423 -3.31 -39.15 -15.09
C GLU A 423 -3.67 -40.50 -14.47
N SER A 424 -3.15 -40.83 -13.28
CA SER A 424 -3.54 -42.04 -12.54
C SER A 424 -4.99 -42.00 -12.03
N GLU A 425 -5.47 -40.82 -11.60
CA GLU A 425 -6.87 -40.63 -11.21
C GLU A 425 -7.81 -40.53 -12.44
N ALA A 426 -7.36 -39.93 -13.54
CA ALA A 426 -8.14 -39.82 -14.78
C ALA A 426 -8.21 -41.14 -15.57
N GLY A 427 -7.15 -41.94 -15.57
CA GLY A 427 -7.09 -43.27 -16.20
C GLY A 427 -7.99 -44.31 -15.52
N THR A 428 -8.41 -44.05 -14.29
CA THR A 428 -9.39 -44.88 -13.57
C THR A 428 -10.84 -44.57 -14.01
N ILE A 429 -11.07 -43.46 -14.73
CA ILE A 429 -12.43 -42.94 -14.97
C ILE A 429 -12.87 -43.00 -16.44
N MET A 430 -11.99 -42.95 -17.45
CA MET A 430 -12.43 -43.11 -18.86
C MET A 430 -11.37 -43.74 -19.77
N GLY A 431 -11.72 -44.88 -20.37
CA GLY A 431 -10.98 -45.49 -21.46
C GLY A 431 -11.29 -44.85 -22.82
N ALA A 432 -10.30 -44.94 -23.72
CA ALA A 432 -10.27 -44.59 -25.15
C ALA A 432 -9.85 -43.16 -25.55
N HIS A 433 -8.86 -43.15 -26.45
CA HIS A 433 -8.15 -42.03 -27.05
C HIS A 433 -9.06 -41.07 -27.85
N MET A 434 -8.93 -39.75 -27.62
CA MET A 434 -9.19 -38.72 -28.63
C MET A 434 -8.23 -37.53 -28.48
N THR A 435 -7.65 -37.06 -29.58
CA THR A 435 -6.75 -35.91 -29.66
C THR A 435 -7.52 -34.62 -30.02
N PRO A 436 -7.25 -33.45 -29.39
CA PRO A 436 -7.97 -32.21 -29.69
C PRO A 436 -7.39 -31.48 -30.91
N GLN A 437 -8.25 -30.98 -31.80
CA GLN A 437 -7.90 -30.03 -32.87
C GLN A 437 -8.46 -28.63 -32.55
N HIS A 438 -7.58 -27.62 -32.66
CA HIS A 438 -7.78 -26.16 -32.60
C HIS A 438 -8.00 -25.45 -31.24
N ARG A 439 -7.23 -24.35 -31.04
CA ARG A 439 -7.33 -23.34 -29.97
C ARG A 439 -8.10 -22.11 -30.47
N THR A 440 -8.94 -21.52 -29.62
CA THR A 440 -9.47 -20.15 -29.79
C THR A 440 -8.90 -19.20 -28.73
N PRO A 441 -8.87 -17.87 -28.98
CA PRO A 441 -8.28 -16.90 -28.06
C PRO A 441 -9.17 -16.77 -26.81
N GLY A 442 -8.62 -17.12 -25.65
CA GLY A 442 -9.34 -17.11 -24.36
C GLY A 442 -8.96 -18.25 -23.40
N GLY A 443 -8.14 -19.23 -23.83
CA GLY A 443 -7.52 -20.18 -22.91
C GLY A 443 -8.46 -21.18 -22.23
N LEU A 444 -9.66 -21.42 -22.79
CA LEU A 444 -10.54 -22.50 -22.34
C LEU A 444 -10.53 -23.66 -23.34
N LEU A 445 -10.22 -24.86 -22.87
CA LEU A 445 -10.43 -26.10 -23.63
C LEU A 445 -11.92 -26.42 -23.63
N ARG A 446 -12.54 -26.38 -24.81
CA ARG A 446 -13.94 -26.75 -25.03
C ARG A 446 -13.98 -28.17 -25.58
N PHE A 447 -14.53 -29.12 -24.83
CA PHE A 447 -14.82 -30.45 -25.35
C PHE A 447 -16.22 -30.44 -25.99
N PRO A 448 -16.37 -30.90 -27.24
CA PRO A 448 -17.66 -30.88 -27.91
C PRO A 448 -18.45 -32.11 -27.49
N SER A 449 -19.27 -31.97 -26.44
CA SER A 449 -20.55 -32.71 -26.20
C SER A 449 -20.88 -32.95 -24.72
N ALA A 450 -20.77 -31.94 -23.86
CA ALA A 450 -21.65 -31.76 -22.69
C ALA A 450 -21.30 -30.43 -22.02
N GLY A 451 -22.22 -29.47 -22.02
CA GLY A 451 -22.04 -28.18 -21.35
C GLY A 451 -22.05 -28.29 -19.82
N ARG A 452 -21.04 -28.93 -19.22
CA ARG A 452 -20.83 -28.96 -17.77
C ARG A 452 -19.37 -28.70 -17.42
N PHE A 453 -19.16 -27.80 -16.46
CA PHE A 453 -17.87 -27.58 -15.81
C PHE A 453 -17.72 -28.60 -14.67
N VAL A 454 -16.60 -29.32 -14.60
CA VAL A 454 -16.28 -30.20 -13.46
C VAL A 454 -15.58 -29.36 -12.38
N ARG A 455 -16.11 -29.40 -11.16
CA ARG A 455 -15.58 -28.67 -9.99
C ARG A 455 -14.64 -29.59 -9.21
N CYS A 456 -13.39 -29.19 -8.99
CA CYS A 456 -12.48 -29.90 -8.09
C CYS A 456 -12.87 -29.59 -6.63
N SER A 457 -13.27 -30.60 -5.87
CA SER A 457 -13.73 -30.49 -4.48
C SER A 457 -12.62 -30.73 -3.45
N ASN A 458 -11.36 -30.90 -3.88
CA ASN A 458 -10.24 -31.18 -2.97
C ASN A 458 -9.57 -29.88 -2.48
N PRO A 459 -9.69 -29.52 -1.18
CA PRO A 459 -9.17 -28.26 -0.64
C PRO A 459 -7.65 -28.14 -0.73
N ARG A 460 -6.92 -29.27 -0.70
CA ARG A 460 -5.47 -29.30 -0.79
C ARG A 460 -4.98 -28.93 -2.19
N LEU A 461 -5.70 -29.38 -3.23
CA LEU A 461 -5.42 -29.00 -4.62
C LEU A 461 -5.71 -27.52 -4.88
N MET A 462 -6.78 -26.98 -4.28
CA MET A 462 -7.12 -25.56 -4.33
C MET A 462 -6.08 -24.67 -3.62
N CYS A 463 -5.56 -25.10 -2.46
CA CYS A 463 -4.47 -24.41 -1.77
C CYS A 463 -3.16 -24.46 -2.58
N ALA A 464 -2.82 -25.59 -3.18
CA ALA A 464 -1.63 -25.72 -4.04
C ALA A 464 -1.74 -24.85 -5.29
N HIS A 465 -2.92 -24.80 -5.92
CA HIS A 465 -3.21 -23.93 -7.07
C HIS A 465 -3.06 -22.45 -6.72
N ASN A 466 -3.61 -22.02 -5.58
CA ASN A 466 -3.49 -20.64 -5.10
C ASN A 466 -2.07 -20.26 -4.68
N ALA A 467 -1.31 -21.19 -4.09
CA ALA A 467 0.10 -20.98 -3.76
C ALA A 467 0.96 -20.84 -5.03
N LEU A 468 0.72 -21.70 -6.04
CA LEU A 468 1.36 -21.63 -7.35
C LEU A 468 1.03 -20.32 -8.08
N PHE A 469 -0.23 -19.88 -8.03
CA PHE A 469 -0.68 -18.61 -8.62
C PHE A 469 -0.02 -17.39 -7.94
N ARG A 470 0.27 -17.46 -6.64
CA ARG A 470 1.00 -16.40 -5.91
C ARG A 470 2.50 -16.39 -6.21
N LEU A 471 3.09 -17.57 -6.44
CA LEU A 471 4.50 -17.74 -6.81
C LEU A 471 4.78 -17.24 -8.23
N LEU A 472 3.90 -17.57 -9.20
CA LEU A 472 4.03 -17.13 -10.59
C LEU A 472 3.81 -15.62 -10.77
N ASN A 473 3.13 -14.96 -9.83
CA ASN A 473 2.89 -13.51 -9.85
C ASN A 473 3.86 -12.70 -8.97
N GLY A 474 4.98 -13.30 -8.54
CA GLY A 474 6.09 -12.57 -7.89
C GLY A 474 5.76 -11.90 -6.54
N LYS A 475 4.68 -12.32 -5.85
CA LYS A 475 4.18 -11.63 -4.64
C LYS A 475 4.50 -12.33 -3.30
N ALA A 476 5.52 -13.18 -3.24
CA ALA A 476 5.96 -13.76 -1.96
C ALA A 476 7.50 -13.72 -1.80
N ALA A 477 7.95 -13.20 -0.66
CA ALA A 477 9.30 -13.45 -0.15
C ALA A 477 9.32 -14.83 0.55
N ILE A 478 10.30 -15.66 0.21
CA ILE A 478 10.53 -16.94 0.88
C ILE A 478 11.15 -16.65 2.25
N SER A 479 10.42 -16.97 3.32
CA SER A 479 10.99 -17.06 4.66
C SER A 479 11.76 -18.38 4.78
N ASN A 480 13.05 -18.31 5.15
CA ASN A 480 13.92 -19.48 5.40
C ASN A 480 13.48 -20.39 6.56
N LYS A 481 12.29 -20.19 7.14
CA LYS A 481 11.77 -21.03 8.24
C LYS A 481 11.01 -22.28 7.80
N LEU A 482 10.77 -22.49 6.49
CA LEU A 482 10.03 -23.66 5.99
C LEU A 482 10.90 -24.85 5.56
N LEU A 483 12.23 -24.76 5.74
CA LEU A 483 13.17 -25.82 5.33
C LEU A 483 13.79 -26.55 6.52
N GLN A 484 12.98 -27.06 7.45
CA GLN A 484 13.38 -28.19 8.30
C GLN A 484 12.17 -29.07 8.61
N VAL A 485 11.94 -30.07 7.76
CA VAL A 485 11.16 -31.27 8.13
C VAL A 485 12.03 -32.47 7.76
N PRO A 486 12.35 -33.38 8.70
CA PRO A 486 13.23 -34.49 8.42
C PRO A 486 12.52 -35.53 7.55
N LEU A 487 13.25 -36.03 6.54
CA LEU A 487 12.85 -37.18 5.75
C LEU A 487 12.86 -38.43 6.65
N ALA A 488 11.69 -39.06 6.84
CA ALA A 488 11.60 -40.44 7.31
C ALA A 488 11.40 -41.37 6.11
N PRO A 489 12.00 -42.58 6.11
CA PRO A 489 12.06 -43.44 4.94
C PRO A 489 10.80 -44.28 4.77
N GLU A 490 10.47 -44.56 3.51
CA GLU A 490 9.42 -45.49 3.10
C GLU A 490 9.78 -46.95 3.42
N SER A 491 8.82 -47.71 3.96
CA SER A 491 8.44 -49.03 3.43
C SER A 491 7.20 -49.59 4.17
N THR A 492 6.25 -50.07 3.37
CA THR A 492 5.02 -50.83 3.68
C THR A 492 5.34 -52.30 4.04
N PRO A 493 4.36 -53.22 4.26
CA PRO A 493 3.05 -53.17 4.96
C PRO A 493 2.82 -54.42 5.88
N LYS A 494 1.80 -54.40 6.78
CA LYS A 494 0.78 -55.49 7.04
C LYS A 494 0.18 -55.51 8.46
N VAL A 495 -1.14 -55.77 8.50
CA VAL A 495 -1.88 -56.72 9.38
C VAL A 495 -2.41 -56.24 10.76
N VAL A 496 -3.77 -56.15 10.81
CA VAL A 496 -4.74 -56.70 11.79
C VAL A 496 -5.06 -55.99 13.12
N GLU A 497 -6.39 -55.81 13.28
CA GLU A 497 -7.30 -55.80 14.46
C GLU A 497 -7.00 -55.11 15.80
N ASP A 498 -8.08 -54.45 16.25
CA ASP A 498 -8.63 -54.36 17.62
C ASP A 498 -7.81 -53.81 18.79
N GLN A 499 -8.42 -52.79 19.43
CA GLN A 499 -8.40 -52.38 20.85
C GLN A 499 -8.42 -50.83 20.92
N LEU A 500 -9.27 -50.08 21.63
CA LEU A 500 -10.17 -50.24 22.77
C LEU A 500 -11.19 -49.08 22.68
N ARG A 501 -12.49 -49.28 22.92
CA ARG A 501 -13.15 -49.00 24.23
C ARG A 501 -12.62 -47.74 24.94
N GLN A 502 -13.42 -46.66 24.97
CA GLN A 502 -14.13 -46.18 26.17
C GLN A 502 -14.47 -44.68 26.09
N THR A 503 -15.76 -44.43 26.16
CA THR A 503 -16.41 -43.22 26.68
C THR A 503 -15.93 -42.93 28.11
N ARG A 504 -15.56 -41.67 28.43
CA ARG A 504 -16.17 -40.80 29.48
C ARG A 504 -15.23 -39.74 30.08
N ILE A 505 -15.83 -38.54 30.25
CA ILE A 505 -15.81 -37.64 31.42
C ILE A 505 -14.70 -36.56 31.55
N SER A 506 -15.18 -35.32 31.40
CA SER A 506 -15.05 -34.11 32.23
C SER A 506 -13.69 -33.57 32.66
N PHE A 507 -13.48 -32.26 32.46
CA PHE A 507 -13.02 -31.35 33.52
C PHE A 507 -13.55 -29.92 33.30
N PHE A 508 -14.27 -29.43 34.32
CA PHE A 508 -14.64 -28.03 34.57
C PHE A 508 -13.47 -27.34 35.29
N PHE A 509 -13.23 -26.05 35.06
CA PHE A 509 -12.78 -25.13 36.11
C PHE A 509 -13.26 -23.70 35.82
N GLN A 510 -14.01 -23.16 36.79
CA GLN A 510 -14.47 -21.79 36.91
C GLN A 510 -13.83 -21.27 38.20
N VAL A 511 -13.18 -20.09 38.16
CA VAL A 511 -12.61 -19.44 39.35
C VAL A 511 -13.21 -18.04 39.46
N HIS A 512 -13.95 -17.82 40.54
CA HIS A 512 -14.34 -16.50 41.05
C HIS A 512 -13.20 -15.92 41.89
N LEU A 513 -13.03 -14.59 41.82
CA LEU A 513 -12.29 -13.82 42.81
C LEU A 513 -13.14 -12.60 43.19
N HIS A 514 -13.48 -12.53 44.46
CA HIS A 514 -14.08 -11.39 45.14
C HIS A 514 -13.22 -11.20 46.39
N GLU A 515 -12.62 -10.02 46.56
CA GLU A 515 -12.12 -9.57 47.86
C GLU A 515 -12.65 -8.17 48.14
N ALA A 516 -13.05 -8.00 49.39
CA ALA A 516 -13.70 -6.85 49.96
C ALA A 516 -12.69 -5.99 50.71
N LEU A 517 -12.87 -4.66 50.59
CA LEU A 517 -12.89 -3.70 51.69
C LEU A 517 -13.91 -2.62 51.35
#